data_AF-H1VFK0-F1
#
_entry.id   AF-H1VFK0-F1
#
_cell.length_a   1.000
_cell.length_b   1.000
_cell.length_c   1.000
_cell.angle_alpha   90.00
_cell.angle_beta   90.00
_cell.angle_gamma   90.00
#
_symmetry.space_group_name_H-M   'P 1'
#
loop_
_entity.id
_entity.type
_entity.pdbx_description
1 polymer ?
#
loop_
_entity_poly.entity_id
_entity_poly.type
_entity_poly.pdbx_seq_one_letter_code
_entity_poly.pdbx_strand_id
1 'polypeptide(L)'
;MTSQVEDRDFTSLLSELTLDEKITLLSGRDFSTAAGVPRLNIPPIKVADSIAGVRPSGLTADMTTACFPNTACLGSTWDAALLSRLGEQLAHQARDKSAQVVLGPTINMHRDPRAGRNFECFSEDPLLSGQLAGAIVNGVQSRGVGSCPKHFVCNDSETLRHFYDVRASIDGRTLREVYMAAWQHLLRTANPTGIMTAYNKADGTFCSEHGPLIEGVLRKEWGFEGIVMSDWFAVHNVVEPIKAGLDLEMPFPVFRGKRLAAA
;
A
#
# COMPACT_ATOMS: atom_id res chain seq x y z
N MET A 1 -5.87 -33.32 5.94
CA MET A 1 -6.10 -32.87 7.33
C MET A 1 -6.26 -31.37 7.29
N THR A 2 -7.49 -30.89 7.16
CA THR A 2 -7.83 -29.47 7.29
C THR A 2 -7.74 -29.12 8.77
N SER A 3 -6.62 -28.52 9.20
CA SER A 3 -6.57 -27.89 10.51
C SER A 3 -7.67 -26.84 10.54
N GLN A 4 -8.66 -27.04 11.41
CA GLN A 4 -9.59 -25.97 11.75
C GLN A 4 -8.73 -24.81 12.27
N VAL A 5 -8.61 -23.75 11.48
CA VAL A 5 -8.13 -22.48 12.01
C VAL A 5 -9.26 -22.04 12.93
N GLU A 6 -9.10 -22.24 14.23
CA GLU A 6 -10.01 -21.66 15.21
C GLU A 6 -10.09 -20.16 14.89
N ASP A 7 -11.31 -19.68 14.66
CA ASP A 7 -11.63 -18.28 14.40
C ASP A 7 -11.39 -17.51 15.70
N ARG A 8 -10.11 -17.32 16.04
CA ARG A 8 -9.71 -16.54 17.21
C ARG A 8 -9.87 -15.07 16.84
N ASP A 9 -10.74 -14.39 17.59
CA ASP A 9 -10.89 -12.95 17.54
C ASP A 9 -9.53 -12.27 17.72
N PHE A 10 -9.22 -11.32 16.84
CA PHE A 10 -7.97 -10.55 16.88
C PHE A 10 -7.80 -9.84 18.23
N THR A 11 -8.89 -9.48 18.91
CA THR A 11 -8.86 -8.86 20.24
C THR A 11 -8.25 -9.78 21.28
N SER A 12 -8.58 -11.08 21.25
CA SER A 12 -7.97 -12.09 22.13
C SER A 12 -6.48 -12.22 21.84
N LEU A 13 -6.12 -12.38 20.55
CA LEU A 13 -4.73 -12.48 20.12
C LEU A 13 -3.90 -11.28 20.56
N LEU A 14 -4.45 -10.06 20.46
CA LEU A 14 -3.78 -8.83 20.85
C LEU A 14 -3.43 -8.79 22.35
N SER A 15 -4.27 -9.39 23.19
CA SER A 15 -4.02 -9.49 24.63
C SER A 15 -2.93 -10.51 24.98
N GLU A 16 -2.76 -11.54 24.15
CA GLU A 16 -1.78 -12.62 24.34
C GLU A 16 -0.38 -12.26 23.83
N LEU A 17 -0.25 -11.27 22.95
CA LEU A 17 1.02 -10.81 22.42
C LEU A 17 1.88 -10.14 23.51
N THR A 18 3.15 -10.54 23.61
CA THR A 18 4.14 -9.77 24.37
C THR A 18 4.41 -8.43 23.68
N LEU A 19 5.02 -7.48 24.40
CA LEU A 19 5.40 -6.21 23.79
C LEU A 19 6.34 -6.43 22.59
N ASP A 20 7.31 -7.33 22.70
CA ASP A 20 8.25 -7.64 21.61
C ASP A 20 7.55 -8.24 20.39
N GLU A 21 6.53 -9.07 20.61
CA GLU A 21 5.73 -9.63 19.51
C GLU A 21 4.83 -8.57 18.87
N LYS A 22 4.25 -7.65 19.65
CA LYS A 22 3.53 -6.48 19.10
C LYS A 22 4.46 -5.65 18.23
N ILE A 23 5.65 -5.31 18.73
CA ILE A 23 6.66 -4.56 17.99
C ILE A 23 7.10 -5.30 16.72
N THR A 24 7.23 -6.62 16.79
CA THR A 24 7.59 -7.46 15.63
C THR A 24 6.56 -7.35 14.52
N LEU A 25 5.27 -7.36 14.84
CA LEU A 25 4.18 -7.25 13.86
C LEU A 25 4.11 -5.88 13.16
N LEU A 26 4.73 -4.83 13.71
CA LEU A 26 4.77 -3.49 13.13
C LEU A 26 5.83 -3.32 12.03
N SER A 27 6.52 -4.39 11.63
CA SER A 27 7.51 -4.33 10.56
C SER A 27 7.54 -5.57 9.67
N GLY A 28 8.07 -5.39 8.47
CA GLY A 28 8.54 -6.48 7.64
C GLY A 28 9.65 -7.29 8.31
N ARG A 29 9.87 -8.51 7.80
CA ARG A 29 11.04 -9.32 8.15
C ARG A 29 12.06 -9.37 7.01
N ASP A 30 11.60 -9.16 5.78
CA ASP A 30 12.36 -9.19 4.55
C ASP A 30 11.67 -8.35 3.46
N PHE A 31 12.31 -8.22 2.29
CA PHE A 31 11.82 -7.39 1.19
C PHE A 31 10.41 -7.69 0.68
N SER A 32 9.83 -8.84 1.01
CA SER A 32 8.54 -9.28 0.50
C SER A 32 7.62 -9.88 1.55
N THR A 33 7.95 -9.75 2.84
CA THR A 33 7.19 -10.43 3.89
C THR A 33 7.06 -9.57 5.14
N ALA A 34 5.83 -9.30 5.55
CA ALA A 34 5.47 -8.81 6.87
C ALA A 34 5.72 -9.88 7.93
N ALA A 35 6.16 -9.50 9.13
CA ALA A 35 6.42 -10.46 10.19
C ALA A 35 5.12 -11.15 10.67
N GLY A 36 5.29 -12.32 11.30
CA GLY A 36 4.24 -13.06 12.00
C GLY A 36 4.72 -13.49 13.39
N VAL A 37 3.86 -14.16 14.14
CA VAL A 37 4.15 -14.63 15.51
C VAL A 37 3.83 -16.12 15.61
N PRO A 38 4.83 -17.01 15.40
CA PRO A 38 4.62 -18.45 15.38
C PRO A 38 4.05 -19.02 16.68
N ARG A 39 4.44 -18.47 17.85
CA ARG A 39 3.93 -18.90 19.17
C ARG A 39 2.41 -18.82 19.25
N LEU A 40 1.82 -17.80 18.61
CA LEU A 40 0.39 -17.57 18.56
C LEU A 40 -0.22 -18.00 17.22
N ASN A 41 0.46 -18.78 16.39
CA ASN A 41 0.00 -19.20 15.06
C ASN A 41 -0.42 -18.03 14.15
N ILE A 42 0.20 -16.86 14.28
CA ILE A 42 -0.02 -15.72 13.39
C ILE A 42 0.96 -15.87 12.21
N PRO A 43 0.50 -16.19 11.00
CA PRO A 43 1.38 -16.41 9.86
C PRO A 43 1.98 -15.09 9.37
N PRO A 44 3.21 -15.12 8.80
CA PRO A 44 3.73 -13.97 8.07
C PRO A 44 2.89 -13.70 6.81
N ILE A 45 2.79 -12.44 6.41
CA ILE A 45 2.04 -12.01 5.21
C ILE A 45 3.04 -11.65 4.12
N LYS A 46 2.98 -12.36 3.00
CA LYS A 46 3.81 -12.10 1.83
C LYS A 46 3.15 -11.05 0.93
N VAL A 47 3.93 -10.06 0.54
CA VAL A 47 3.55 -8.98 -0.38
C VAL A 47 4.30 -9.13 -1.71
N ALA A 48 3.69 -8.70 -2.81
CA ALA A 48 4.33 -8.73 -4.12
C ALA A 48 3.94 -7.54 -5.00
N ASP A 49 4.94 -6.90 -5.62
CA ASP A 49 4.75 -6.00 -6.76
C ASP A 49 4.34 -6.79 -8.00
N SER A 50 3.63 -6.26 -9.00
CA SER A 50 2.65 -5.17 -8.96
C SER A 50 1.55 -5.52 -9.98
N ILE A 51 0.72 -4.55 -10.39
CA ILE A 51 -0.41 -4.76 -11.30
C ILE A 51 -0.02 -4.96 -12.76
N ALA A 52 1.23 -4.69 -13.14
CA ALA A 52 1.78 -5.06 -14.45
C ALA A 52 2.13 -6.57 -14.54
N GLY A 53 1.87 -7.33 -13.47
CA GLY A 53 2.21 -8.74 -13.34
C GLY A 53 2.81 -8.98 -11.96
N VAL A 54 2.34 -10.01 -11.26
CA VAL A 54 2.80 -10.31 -9.91
C VAL A 54 4.18 -10.92 -9.98
N ARG A 55 5.18 -10.19 -9.52
CA ARG A 55 6.59 -10.56 -9.49
C ARG A 55 6.80 -11.63 -8.41
N PRO A 56 7.53 -12.72 -8.72
CA PRO A 56 7.92 -13.68 -7.69
C PRO A 56 8.91 -13.04 -6.71
N SER A 57 8.83 -13.43 -5.44
CA SER A 57 9.76 -12.96 -4.42
C SER A 57 11.17 -13.54 -4.60
N GLY A 58 12.18 -12.72 -4.37
CA GLY A 58 13.59 -13.08 -4.52
C GLY A 58 14.16 -12.65 -5.87
N LEU A 59 15.43 -12.24 -5.88
CA LEU A 59 16.12 -11.78 -7.09
C LEU A 59 16.44 -12.93 -8.07
N THR A 60 16.48 -14.17 -7.58
CA THR A 60 16.84 -15.38 -8.33
C THR A 60 15.65 -16.31 -8.59
N ALA A 61 14.42 -15.80 -8.46
CA ALA A 61 13.24 -16.62 -8.69
C ALA A 61 13.14 -17.00 -10.17
N ASP A 62 12.88 -18.28 -10.43
CA ASP A 62 12.75 -18.90 -11.76
C ASP A 62 11.29 -18.98 -12.22
N MET A 63 10.34 -18.77 -11.31
CA MET A 63 8.92 -18.79 -11.61
C MET A 63 8.54 -17.66 -12.57
N THR A 64 7.89 -18.00 -13.67
CA THR A 64 7.44 -17.04 -14.66
C THR A 64 6.20 -16.26 -14.19
N THR A 65 5.93 -15.14 -14.85
CA THR A 65 4.72 -14.35 -14.61
C THR A 65 4.21 -13.77 -15.92
N ALA A 66 2.89 -13.65 -16.06
CA ALA A 66 2.35 -12.94 -17.22
C ALA A 66 2.50 -11.45 -16.97
N CYS A 67 3.23 -10.79 -17.88
CA CYS A 67 3.41 -9.34 -17.88
C CYS A 67 2.25 -8.71 -18.67
N PHE A 68 1.53 -7.79 -18.04
CA PHE A 68 0.43 -7.04 -18.63
C PHE A 68 0.94 -5.69 -19.18
N PRO A 69 0.15 -5.00 -20.04
CA PRO A 69 0.46 -3.63 -20.42
C PRO A 69 0.66 -2.74 -19.19
N ASN A 70 1.51 -1.71 -19.33
CA ASN A 70 1.72 -0.77 -18.25
C ASN A 70 0.42 -0.02 -17.89
N THR A 71 0.36 0.54 -16.68
CA THR A 71 -0.85 1.16 -16.15
C THR A 71 -1.35 2.33 -16.99
N ALA A 72 -0.47 3.10 -17.64
CA ALA A 72 -0.91 4.18 -18.53
C ALA A 72 -1.64 3.66 -19.77
N CYS A 73 -1.18 2.53 -20.35
CA CYS A 73 -1.88 1.84 -21.41
C CYS A 73 -3.22 1.27 -20.93
N LEU A 74 -3.27 0.71 -19.72
CA LEU A 74 -4.51 0.23 -19.11
C LEU A 74 -5.50 1.38 -18.85
N GLY A 75 -5.01 2.53 -18.39
CA GLY A 75 -5.79 3.76 -18.21
C GLY A 75 -6.45 4.23 -19.49
N SER A 76 -5.73 4.10 -20.61
CA SER A 76 -6.23 4.46 -21.94
C SER A 76 -7.39 3.59 -22.45
N THR A 77 -7.74 2.50 -21.76
CA THR A 77 -8.90 1.67 -22.13
C THR A 77 -10.22 2.26 -21.66
N TRP A 78 -10.23 3.08 -20.60
CA TRP A 78 -11.44 3.58 -19.94
C TRP A 78 -12.45 2.49 -19.54
N ASP A 79 -12.00 1.24 -19.38
CA ASP A 79 -12.86 0.07 -19.17
C ASP A 79 -12.69 -0.51 -17.77
N ALA A 80 -13.45 0.00 -16.81
CA ALA A 80 -13.46 -0.50 -15.44
C ALA A 80 -13.79 -2.01 -15.35
N ALA A 81 -14.64 -2.54 -16.24
CA ALA A 81 -14.97 -3.97 -16.23
C ALA A 81 -13.78 -4.81 -16.68
N LEU A 82 -13.01 -4.35 -17.67
CA LEU A 82 -11.73 -4.96 -18.04
C LEU A 82 -10.73 -4.93 -16.89
N LEU A 83 -10.62 -3.80 -16.18
CA LEU A 83 -9.68 -3.66 -15.06
C LEU A 83 -10.07 -4.55 -13.86
N SER A 84 -11.36 -4.76 -13.62
CA SER A 84 -11.82 -5.76 -12.64
C SER A 84 -11.39 -7.18 -13.02
N ARG A 85 -11.54 -7.57 -14.29
CA ARG A 85 -11.08 -8.89 -14.77
C ARG A 85 -9.56 -9.03 -14.69
N LEU A 86 -8.82 -7.95 -14.96
CA LEU A 86 -7.37 -7.93 -14.76
C LEU A 86 -7.03 -8.17 -13.28
N GLY A 87 -7.73 -7.51 -12.35
CA GLY A 87 -7.57 -7.74 -10.91
C GLY A 87 -7.74 -9.21 -10.52
N GLU A 88 -8.73 -9.91 -11.08
CA GLU A 88 -8.91 -11.34 -10.83
C GLU A 88 -7.71 -12.18 -11.34
N GLN A 89 -7.15 -11.85 -12.50
CA GLN A 89 -5.96 -12.55 -13.03
C GLN A 89 -4.70 -12.26 -12.20
N LEU A 90 -4.55 -11.05 -11.69
CA LEU A 90 -3.47 -10.70 -10.77
C LEU A 90 -3.58 -11.50 -9.47
N ALA A 91 -4.78 -11.68 -8.93
CA ALA A 91 -4.98 -12.52 -7.76
C ALA A 91 -4.65 -13.99 -8.02
N HIS A 92 -4.95 -14.52 -9.22
CA HIS A 92 -4.49 -15.86 -9.61
C HIS A 92 -2.95 -15.96 -9.59
N GLN A 93 -2.24 -15.02 -10.21
CA GLN A 93 -0.78 -15.00 -10.19
C GLN A 93 -0.20 -14.83 -8.78
N ALA A 94 -0.85 -14.04 -7.92
CA ALA A 94 -0.44 -13.86 -6.53
C ALA A 94 -0.56 -15.17 -5.74
N ARG A 95 -1.65 -15.92 -5.91
CA ARG A 95 -1.84 -17.22 -5.29
C ARG A 95 -0.80 -18.24 -5.74
N ASP A 96 -0.48 -18.29 -7.04
CA ASP A 96 0.60 -19.15 -7.57
C ASP A 96 1.96 -18.85 -6.93
N LYS A 97 2.16 -17.59 -6.52
CA LYS A 97 3.37 -17.09 -5.88
C LYS A 97 3.28 -17.06 -4.34
N SER A 98 2.20 -17.59 -3.78
CA SER A 98 1.89 -17.57 -2.34
C SER A 98 1.92 -16.16 -1.72
N ALA A 99 1.64 -15.12 -2.50
CA ALA A 99 1.52 -13.75 -2.05
C ALA A 99 0.08 -13.46 -1.59
N GLN A 100 -0.07 -12.92 -0.39
CA GLN A 100 -1.37 -12.58 0.19
C GLN A 100 -1.80 -11.16 -0.19
N VAL A 101 -0.87 -10.27 -0.54
CA VAL A 101 -1.18 -8.88 -0.92
C VAL A 101 -0.42 -8.47 -2.18
N VAL A 102 -1.14 -7.92 -3.15
CA VAL A 102 -0.57 -7.27 -4.33
C VAL A 102 -0.35 -5.79 -4.04
N LEU A 103 0.86 -5.31 -4.30
CA LEU A 103 1.27 -3.92 -4.05
C LEU A 103 0.94 -3.03 -5.24
N GLY A 104 -0.33 -2.73 -5.37
CA GLY A 104 -0.87 -1.76 -6.29
C GLY A 104 -2.39 -1.68 -6.21
N PRO A 105 -3.01 -0.93 -7.13
CA PRO A 105 -2.38 -0.19 -8.23
C PRO A 105 -1.58 1.05 -7.78
N THR A 106 -0.68 1.56 -8.65
CA THR A 106 -0.10 2.90 -8.45
C THR A 106 -1.05 3.95 -9.05
N ILE A 107 -1.41 4.98 -8.27
CA ILE A 107 -2.44 5.97 -8.63
C ILE A 107 -1.97 7.42 -8.45
N ASN A 108 -0.65 7.64 -8.47
CA ASN A 108 -0.07 8.99 -8.53
C ASN A 108 -0.46 9.68 -9.84
N MET A 109 -0.36 11.02 -9.88
CA MET A 109 -0.88 11.83 -10.97
C MET A 109 0.17 12.07 -12.03
N HIS A 110 -0.20 12.05 -13.31
CA HIS A 110 0.66 12.52 -14.40
C HIS A 110 0.79 14.05 -14.40
N ARG A 111 1.39 14.62 -13.35
CA ARG A 111 1.59 16.06 -13.18
C ARG A 111 2.53 16.63 -14.26
N ASP A 112 3.59 15.90 -14.56
CA ASP A 112 4.62 16.28 -15.53
C ASP A 112 4.93 15.05 -16.41
N PRO A 113 4.94 15.19 -17.74
CA PRO A 113 5.16 14.04 -18.64
C PRO A 113 6.55 13.40 -18.49
N ARG A 114 7.50 14.09 -17.85
CA ARG A 114 8.86 13.59 -17.61
C ARG A 114 9.00 12.74 -16.34
N ALA A 115 7.95 12.62 -15.54
CA ALA A 115 8.01 11.83 -14.31
C ALA A 115 8.28 10.35 -14.63
N GLY A 116 9.35 9.81 -14.04
CA GLY A 116 9.90 8.49 -14.40
C GLY A 116 8.97 7.30 -14.15
N ARG A 117 7.89 7.49 -13.39
CA ARG A 117 6.89 6.45 -13.07
C ARG A 117 5.50 6.71 -13.66
N ASN A 118 5.35 7.66 -14.60
CA ASN A 118 4.07 7.84 -15.30
C ASN A 118 3.58 6.54 -15.96
N PHE A 119 4.48 5.71 -16.47
CA PHE A 119 4.09 4.44 -17.11
C PHE A 119 3.32 3.50 -16.18
N GLU A 120 3.52 3.60 -14.85
CA GLU A 120 2.83 2.76 -13.87
C GLU A 120 1.64 3.45 -13.18
N CYS A 121 1.32 4.68 -13.58
CA CYS A 121 0.13 5.44 -13.14
C CYS A 121 -0.93 5.46 -14.25
N PHE A 122 -2.18 5.79 -13.91
CA PHE A 122 -3.29 5.74 -14.87
C PHE A 122 -3.40 6.97 -15.77
N SER A 123 -3.49 8.17 -15.17
CA SER A 123 -3.88 9.38 -15.88
C SER A 123 -3.44 10.66 -15.14
N GLU A 124 -3.59 11.80 -15.83
CA GLU A 124 -3.61 13.14 -15.23
C GLU A 124 -4.99 13.50 -14.63
N ASP A 125 -6.02 12.70 -14.90
CA ASP A 125 -7.37 12.89 -14.38
C ASP A 125 -7.63 12.03 -13.12
N PRO A 126 -8.03 12.64 -11.99
CA PRO A 126 -8.21 11.91 -10.73
C PRO A 126 -9.45 11.02 -10.72
N LEU A 127 -10.52 11.38 -11.46
CA LEU A 127 -11.75 10.58 -11.50
C LEU A 127 -11.48 9.26 -12.21
N LEU A 128 -10.87 9.30 -13.39
CA LEU A 128 -10.48 8.14 -14.16
C LEU A 128 -9.51 7.26 -13.34
N SER A 129 -8.48 7.87 -12.77
CA SER A 129 -7.47 7.15 -11.98
C SER A 129 -8.10 6.42 -10.79
N GLY A 130 -8.98 7.08 -10.03
CA GLY A 130 -9.67 6.49 -8.90
C GLY A 130 -10.66 5.38 -9.29
N GLN A 131 -11.44 5.58 -10.36
CA GLN A 131 -12.40 4.58 -10.86
C GLN A 131 -11.72 3.30 -11.32
N LEU A 132 -10.68 3.41 -12.15
CA LEU A 132 -9.96 2.25 -12.66
C LEU A 132 -9.19 1.53 -11.55
N ALA A 133 -8.63 2.29 -10.62
CA ALA A 133 -7.94 1.72 -9.48
C ALA A 133 -8.89 0.94 -8.56
N GLY A 134 -10.07 1.49 -8.25
CA GLY A 134 -11.11 0.80 -7.49
C GLY A 134 -11.54 -0.51 -8.14
N ALA A 135 -11.66 -0.53 -9.47
CA ALA A 135 -11.97 -1.75 -10.23
C ALA A 135 -10.88 -2.82 -10.07
N ILE A 136 -9.59 -2.47 -10.17
CA ILE A 136 -8.50 -3.43 -9.92
C ILE A 136 -8.57 -3.96 -8.49
N VAL A 137 -8.69 -3.08 -7.49
CA VAL A 137 -8.74 -3.46 -6.07
C VAL A 137 -9.86 -4.47 -5.82
N ASN A 138 -11.07 -4.18 -6.31
CA ASN A 138 -12.22 -5.07 -6.17
C ASN A 138 -11.99 -6.41 -6.88
N GLY A 139 -11.43 -6.40 -8.09
CA GLY A 139 -11.08 -7.61 -8.82
C GLY A 139 -10.08 -8.51 -8.07
N VAL A 140 -9.00 -7.93 -7.54
CA VAL A 140 -7.99 -8.65 -6.75
C VAL A 140 -8.63 -9.25 -5.49
N GLN A 141 -9.38 -8.43 -4.74
CA GLN A 141 -9.96 -8.84 -3.45
C GLN A 141 -11.14 -9.80 -3.58
N SER A 142 -11.84 -9.82 -4.72
CA SER A 142 -12.89 -10.81 -5.00
C SER A 142 -12.38 -12.26 -5.03
N ARG A 143 -11.05 -12.44 -5.14
CA ARG A 143 -10.38 -13.75 -5.18
C ARG A 143 -9.59 -14.06 -3.90
N GLY A 144 -9.84 -13.31 -2.81
CA GLY A 144 -9.24 -13.56 -1.49
C GLY A 144 -7.78 -13.16 -1.36
N VAL A 145 -7.28 -12.28 -2.25
CA VAL A 145 -5.95 -11.66 -2.18
C VAL A 145 -6.12 -10.19 -1.87
N GLY A 146 -5.34 -9.62 -0.95
CA GLY A 146 -5.39 -8.21 -0.63
C GLY A 146 -4.80 -7.32 -1.71
N SER A 147 -5.24 -6.06 -1.78
CA SER A 147 -4.64 -5.02 -2.62
C SER A 147 -4.13 -3.88 -1.76
N CYS A 148 -2.98 -3.31 -2.13
CA CYS A 148 -2.38 -2.17 -1.46
C CYS A 148 -2.04 -1.05 -2.47
N PRO A 149 -2.97 -0.12 -2.75
CA PRO A 149 -2.74 0.98 -3.67
C PRO A 149 -1.65 1.92 -3.15
N LYS A 150 -0.92 2.55 -4.09
CA LYS A 150 0.27 3.36 -3.79
C LYS A 150 0.41 4.57 -4.72
N HIS A 151 1.15 5.62 -4.40
CA HIS A 151 1.77 5.94 -3.11
C HIS A 151 1.08 7.18 -2.55
N PHE A 152 0.56 7.09 -1.34
CA PHE A 152 -0.21 8.13 -0.68
C PHE A 152 0.72 9.12 0.06
N VAL A 153 0.96 10.35 -0.42
CA VAL A 153 0.41 10.98 -1.63
C VAL A 153 1.45 11.90 -2.29
N CYS A 154 1.16 12.33 -3.52
CA CYS A 154 1.95 13.27 -4.31
C CYS A 154 3.36 12.78 -4.70
N ASN A 155 3.53 11.47 -4.86
CA ASN A 155 4.77 10.88 -5.35
C ASN A 155 4.91 10.99 -6.87
N ASP A 156 4.90 12.21 -7.41
CA ASP A 156 4.74 12.47 -8.86
C ASP A 156 6.08 12.81 -9.56
N SER A 157 7.21 12.56 -8.90
CA SER A 157 8.56 12.75 -9.44
C SER A 157 9.53 11.78 -8.77
N GLU A 158 10.45 11.20 -9.55
CA GLU A 158 11.50 10.33 -9.02
C GLU A 158 12.72 11.12 -8.50
N THR A 159 12.97 12.31 -9.07
CA THR A 159 14.10 13.14 -8.68
C THR A 159 13.97 13.53 -7.22
N LEU A 160 14.91 13.04 -6.39
CA LEU A 160 14.98 13.30 -4.95
C LEU A 160 13.70 12.91 -4.19
N ARG A 161 13.04 11.81 -4.58
CA ARG A 161 11.76 11.37 -3.97
C ARG A 161 11.77 11.15 -2.46
N HIS A 162 12.94 10.89 -1.87
CA HIS A 162 13.13 10.78 -0.42
C HIS A 162 13.31 12.14 0.29
N PHE A 163 13.31 13.25 -0.44
CA PHE A 163 13.71 14.55 0.11
C PHE A 163 12.79 15.70 -0.30
N TYR A 164 12.17 15.67 -1.47
CA TYR A 164 11.36 16.79 -1.92
C TYR A 164 10.10 16.95 -1.06
N ASP A 165 9.59 18.17 -1.09
CA ASP A 165 8.41 18.60 -0.34
C ASP A 165 7.39 19.20 -1.29
N VAL A 166 6.19 18.63 -1.29
CA VAL A 166 5.04 19.16 -2.01
C VAL A 166 4.37 20.18 -1.12
N ARG A 167 4.66 21.46 -1.39
CA ARG A 167 4.08 22.60 -0.67
C ARG A 167 2.66 22.87 -1.11
N ALA A 168 1.74 22.03 -0.68
CA ALA A 168 0.31 22.20 -0.83
C ALA A 168 -0.36 21.87 0.51
N SER A 169 -1.12 22.84 1.04
CA SER A 169 -1.89 22.64 2.26
C SER A 169 -2.84 21.45 2.12
N ILE A 170 -3.04 20.73 3.21
CA ILE A 170 -3.91 19.53 3.25
C ILE A 170 -5.35 19.86 2.92
N ASP A 171 -5.82 21.01 3.37
CA ASP A 171 -7.16 21.54 3.05
C ASP A 171 -7.14 22.42 1.79
N GLY A 172 -5.97 22.51 1.14
CA GLY A 172 -5.77 23.23 -0.10
C GLY A 172 -6.47 22.56 -1.27
N ARG A 173 -7.02 23.40 -2.13
CA ARG A 173 -7.76 23.00 -3.33
C ARG A 173 -6.99 21.99 -4.19
N THR A 174 -5.72 22.26 -4.49
CA THR A 174 -4.91 21.38 -5.34
C THR A 174 -4.71 20.00 -4.73
N LEU A 175 -4.45 19.91 -3.42
CA LEU A 175 -4.28 18.62 -2.78
C LEU A 175 -5.58 17.83 -2.79
N ARG A 176 -6.69 18.47 -2.44
CA ARG A 176 -8.03 17.86 -2.35
C ARG A 176 -8.62 17.48 -3.70
N GLU A 177 -8.57 18.36 -4.69
CA GLU A 177 -9.23 18.18 -6.00
C GLU A 177 -8.39 17.40 -7.02
N VAL A 178 -7.06 17.32 -6.86
CA VAL A 178 -6.19 16.60 -7.81
C VAL A 178 -5.59 15.36 -7.17
N TYR A 179 -4.65 15.53 -6.23
CA TYR A 179 -3.84 14.40 -5.78
C TYR A 179 -4.60 13.44 -4.86
N MET A 180 -5.42 13.95 -3.95
CA MET A 180 -6.23 13.15 -3.03
C MET A 180 -7.58 12.73 -3.63
N ALA A 181 -8.06 13.41 -4.67
CA ALA A 181 -9.34 13.07 -5.32
C ALA A 181 -9.34 11.64 -5.87
N ALA A 182 -8.24 11.18 -6.50
CA ALA A 182 -8.12 9.81 -6.98
C ALA A 182 -8.28 8.77 -5.86
N TRP A 183 -7.67 9.04 -4.69
CA TRP A 183 -7.78 8.19 -3.50
C TRP A 183 -9.20 8.19 -2.94
N GLN A 184 -9.83 9.36 -2.86
CA GLN A 184 -11.22 9.46 -2.39
C GLN A 184 -12.18 8.71 -3.32
N HIS A 185 -11.99 8.80 -4.64
CA HIS A 185 -12.78 8.04 -5.61
C HIS A 185 -12.58 6.52 -5.48
N LEU A 186 -11.33 6.07 -5.29
CA LEU A 186 -11.03 4.67 -5.01
C LEU A 186 -11.73 4.21 -3.72
N LEU A 187 -11.60 4.95 -2.62
CA LEU A 187 -12.11 4.54 -1.31
C LEU A 187 -13.65 4.58 -1.21
N ARG A 188 -14.32 5.35 -2.07
CA ARG A 188 -15.79 5.32 -2.19
C ARG A 188 -16.33 4.09 -2.91
N THR A 189 -15.49 3.37 -3.66
CA THR A 189 -15.90 2.28 -4.54
C THR A 189 -15.23 0.95 -4.23
N ALA A 190 -14.18 0.96 -3.41
CA ALA A 190 -13.41 -0.20 -3.00
C ALA A 190 -12.88 -0.01 -1.56
N ASN A 191 -12.63 -1.12 -0.87
CA ASN A 191 -12.04 -1.12 0.47
C ASN A 191 -10.71 -1.88 0.44
N PRO A 192 -9.59 -1.24 0.05
CA PRO A 192 -8.31 -1.93 -0.08
C PRO A 192 -7.81 -2.44 1.28
N THR A 193 -7.14 -3.60 1.26
CA THR A 193 -6.56 -4.23 2.46
C THR A 193 -5.53 -3.33 3.13
N GLY A 194 -4.77 -2.56 2.33
CA GLY A 194 -3.87 -1.55 2.85
C GLY A 194 -3.68 -0.38 1.89
N ILE A 195 -2.97 0.65 2.33
CA ILE A 195 -2.49 1.78 1.55
C ILE A 195 -1.01 1.96 1.84
N MET A 196 -0.21 2.18 0.79
CA MET A 196 1.22 2.46 0.93
C MET A 196 1.47 3.97 0.91
N THR A 197 2.14 4.50 1.93
CA THR A 197 2.51 5.91 2.00
C THR A 197 3.68 6.22 1.07
N ALA A 198 3.70 7.43 0.52
CA ALA A 198 4.78 7.91 -0.34
C ALA A 198 6.09 8.20 0.42
N TYR A 199 7.19 8.27 -0.35
CA TYR A 199 8.51 8.67 0.15
C TYR A 199 8.61 10.14 0.54
N ASN A 200 7.97 11.00 -0.24
CA ASN A 200 8.16 12.44 -0.18
C ASN A 200 7.46 13.07 1.03
N LYS A 201 7.73 14.37 1.20
CA LYS A 201 6.99 15.21 2.12
C LYS A 201 5.77 15.83 1.44
N ALA A 202 4.74 16.05 2.23
CA ALA A 202 3.62 16.92 1.92
C ALA A 202 3.57 17.97 3.03
N ASP A 203 3.56 19.24 2.63
CA ASP A 203 3.53 20.40 3.55
C ASP A 203 4.54 20.30 4.70
N GLY A 204 5.79 19.93 4.37
CA GLY A 204 6.92 19.86 5.29
C GLY A 204 7.08 18.55 6.08
N THR A 205 6.10 17.64 6.03
CA THR A 205 6.12 16.38 6.80
C THR A 205 6.15 15.16 5.89
N PHE A 206 6.96 14.16 6.21
CA PHE A 206 7.01 12.90 5.45
C PHE A 206 5.65 12.21 5.47
N CYS A 207 5.18 11.70 4.32
CA CYS A 207 3.85 11.11 4.23
C CYS A 207 3.62 9.96 5.23
N SER A 208 4.66 9.16 5.51
CA SER A 208 4.67 8.08 6.50
C SER A 208 4.59 8.53 7.96
N GLU A 209 4.75 9.83 8.21
CA GLU A 209 4.77 10.47 9.54
C GLU A 209 3.72 11.58 9.64
N HIS A 210 2.85 11.68 8.62
CA HIS A 210 1.94 12.79 8.47
C HIS A 210 0.58 12.51 9.14
N GLY A 211 0.50 12.72 10.45
CA GLY A 211 -0.73 12.49 11.24
C GLY A 211 -1.99 13.14 10.66
N PRO A 212 -1.97 14.42 10.23
CA PRO A 212 -3.13 15.01 9.57
C PRO A 212 -3.57 14.33 8.26
N LEU A 213 -2.66 13.72 7.49
CA LEU A 213 -3.03 12.96 6.28
C LEU A 213 -3.58 11.57 6.62
N ILE A 214 -2.90 10.85 7.51
CA ILE A 214 -3.27 9.47 7.85
C ILE A 214 -4.46 9.47 8.83
N GLU A 215 -4.25 9.93 10.06
CA GLU A 215 -5.32 9.96 11.08
C GLU A 215 -6.41 10.99 10.78
N GLY A 216 -6.06 12.14 10.19
CA GLY A 216 -7.03 13.15 9.80
C GLY A 216 -7.85 12.72 8.59
N VAL A 217 -7.22 12.68 7.42
CA VAL A 217 -7.94 12.43 6.16
C VAL A 217 -8.33 10.96 5.98
N LEU A 218 -7.37 10.02 6.00
CA LEU A 218 -7.70 8.60 5.72
C LEU A 218 -8.65 8.03 6.78
N ARG A 219 -8.32 8.15 8.07
CA ARG A 219 -9.10 7.53 9.15
C ARG A 219 -10.37 8.31 9.46
N LYS A 220 -10.26 9.58 9.91
CA LYS A 220 -11.42 10.33 10.43
C LYS A 220 -12.36 10.83 9.35
N GLU A 221 -11.83 11.40 8.27
CA GLU A 221 -12.68 11.96 7.21
C GLU A 221 -13.23 10.89 6.27
N TRP A 222 -12.39 9.94 5.83
CA TRP A 222 -12.78 8.96 4.81
C TRP A 222 -13.13 7.58 5.37
N GLY A 223 -12.88 7.32 6.67
CA GLY A 223 -13.27 6.07 7.31
C GLY A 223 -12.46 4.86 6.83
N PHE A 224 -11.20 5.05 6.41
CA PHE A 224 -10.35 3.93 6.01
C PHE A 224 -9.97 3.07 7.23
N GLU A 225 -10.23 1.77 7.18
CA GLU A 225 -9.99 0.82 8.28
C GLU A 225 -8.85 -0.18 7.99
N GLY A 226 -8.27 -0.16 6.78
CA GLY A 226 -7.19 -1.06 6.38
C GLY A 226 -5.81 -0.71 6.96
N ILE A 227 -4.78 -1.40 6.52
CA ILE A 227 -3.39 -1.19 6.99
C ILE A 227 -2.74 -0.02 6.27
N VAL A 228 -2.06 0.88 6.98
CA VAL A 228 -1.21 1.92 6.38
C VAL A 228 0.25 1.47 6.51
N MET A 229 0.90 1.21 5.37
CA MET A 229 2.27 0.72 5.32
C MET A 229 3.21 1.74 4.68
N SER A 230 4.49 1.68 5.02
CA SER A 230 5.49 2.51 4.36
C SER A 230 5.79 1.98 2.95
N ASP A 231 6.18 2.85 2.02
CA ASP A 231 7.08 2.43 0.95
C ASP A 231 8.42 1.98 1.58
N TRP A 232 9.23 1.22 0.84
CA TRP A 232 10.44 0.59 1.37
C TRP A 232 11.45 1.61 1.84
N PHE A 233 11.75 1.63 3.15
CA PHE A 233 12.64 2.63 3.76
C PHE A 233 12.08 4.06 3.77
N ALA A 234 10.76 4.24 3.69
CA ALA A 234 10.12 5.56 3.75
C ALA A 234 9.85 6.06 5.18
N VAL A 235 10.34 5.37 6.21
CA VAL A 235 10.22 5.79 7.61
C VAL A 235 11.50 6.54 8.01
N HIS A 236 11.38 7.62 8.80
CA HIS A 236 12.51 8.49 9.15
C HIS A 236 12.64 8.72 10.68
N ASN A 237 11.67 8.28 11.47
CA ASN A 237 11.63 8.42 12.92
C ASN A 237 11.13 7.14 13.62
N VAL A 238 11.45 6.97 14.91
CA VAL A 238 10.98 5.84 15.73
C VAL A 238 9.52 6.01 16.14
N VAL A 239 9.18 7.17 16.71
CA VAL A 239 7.91 7.40 17.43
C VAL A 239 6.87 8.09 16.55
N GLU A 240 7.26 9.13 15.81
CA GLU A 240 6.34 9.94 15.00
C GLU A 240 5.50 9.16 13.99
N PRO A 241 6.03 8.19 13.20
CA PRO A 241 5.19 7.38 12.32
C PRO A 241 4.11 6.58 13.07
N ILE A 242 4.39 6.10 14.29
CA ILE A 242 3.40 5.34 15.08
C ILE A 242 2.27 6.27 15.52
N LYS A 243 2.61 7.45 16.05
CA LYS A 243 1.62 8.48 16.41
C LYS A 243 0.83 8.97 15.22
N ALA A 244 1.44 8.98 14.04
CA ALA A 244 0.82 9.38 12.80
C ALA A 244 -0.13 8.32 12.22
N GLY A 245 -0.16 7.09 12.74
CA GLY A 245 -1.03 6.02 12.25
C GLY A 245 -0.39 5.10 11.19
N LEU A 246 0.93 5.10 11.06
CA LEU A 246 1.65 4.14 10.21
C LEU A 246 1.79 2.79 10.93
N ASP A 247 1.03 1.80 10.44
CA ASP A 247 0.94 0.46 11.03
C ASP A 247 2.18 -0.39 10.75
N LEU A 248 2.66 -0.40 9.50
CA LEU A 248 3.68 -1.35 9.04
C LEU A 248 4.89 -0.65 8.39
N GLU A 249 6.07 -0.80 8.99
CA GLU A 249 7.37 -0.43 8.38
C GLU A 249 7.87 -1.55 7.45
N MET A 250 8.14 -1.24 6.18
CA MET A 250 8.79 -2.17 5.24
C MET A 250 10.18 -1.67 4.83
N PRO A 251 11.12 -2.58 4.48
CA PRO A 251 11.00 -4.05 4.40
C PRO A 251 11.32 -4.84 5.67
N PHE A 252 12.11 -4.28 6.56
CA PHE A 252 12.59 -4.93 7.78
C PHE A 252 12.76 -3.86 8.86
N PRO A 253 12.86 -4.21 10.14
CA PRO A 253 12.89 -3.21 11.21
C PRO A 253 14.14 -2.32 11.11
N VAL A 254 13.95 -1.07 10.70
CA VAL A 254 14.99 -0.01 10.74
C VAL A 254 14.72 0.92 11.91
N PHE A 255 13.46 1.34 12.08
CA PHE A 255 12.99 2.17 13.18
C PHE A 255 12.09 1.42 14.15
N ARG A 256 11.47 0.31 13.72
CA ARG A 256 10.79 -0.64 14.60
C ARG A 256 11.78 -1.57 15.31
N GLY A 257 11.29 -2.65 15.91
CA GLY A 257 12.13 -3.60 16.64
C GLY A 257 12.79 -2.97 17.86
N LYS A 258 14.10 -3.22 18.03
CA LYS A 258 14.86 -2.80 19.22
C LYS A 258 14.83 -1.29 19.49
N ARG A 259 14.79 -0.47 18.44
CA ARG A 259 14.74 1.00 18.60
C ARG A 259 13.43 1.46 19.21
N LEU A 260 12.32 0.86 18.78
CA LEU A 260 11.01 1.14 19.34
C LEU A 260 10.87 0.60 20.76
N ALA A 261 11.40 -0.60 21.05
CA ALA A 261 11.37 -1.17 22.39
C ALA A 261 12.11 -0.32 23.45
N ALA A 262 13.04 0.53 23.01
CA ALA A 262 13.84 1.40 23.85
C ALA A 262 13.33 2.86 23.94
N ALA A 263 12.24 3.19 23.23
CA ALA A 263 11.71 4.56 23.09
C ALA A 263 10.59 4.89 24.08
#